data_AF-A0A2E2W8M1-F1
#
_entry.id   AF-A0A2E2W8M1-F1
#
_cell.length_a   1.000
_cell.length_b   1.000
_cell.length_c   1.000
_cell.angle_alpha   90.00
_cell.angle_beta   90.00
_cell.angle_gamma   90.00
#
_symmetry.space_group_name_H-M   'P 1'
#
loop_
_entity.id
_entity.type
_entity.pdbx_description
1 polymer ?
#
loop_
_entity_poly.entity_id
_entity_poly.type
_entity_poly.pdbx_seq_one_letter_code
_entity_poly.pdbx_strand_id
1 'polypeptide(L)'
;MLILAVFILNSCSTDEEESNNEENNPIESLDLGAVYTQQILRFTSENMIAEQYQASLNGSTFKIEKFNAVEYVMVVPNTTDLGAQEIVIAGLDNFVITINILETLISDGAQTTLQPLFDNFSDFEDTIDVSDAYGGTVISILDAFEENYQTLSDTDKIQLAKFYNANKNFIDEVVLATYDRSANSQLVLVGKYLLAVGTFSVATVAATLDPEPVSKGLLVAIAGIALYKSYDFKDQLSEETLKKVNMAVNYITSALDTRSMEDRLELFNNETVSFPLETKDRILISSDQNDTNENLVDFFDSFSIFNATIDKLNIAIQFVNDNIWFSNIPLVERDSFPDSASIADVIANQSIFNSTNFTISDSQVNLNSVTFNNGTISINAGFVNPNFPGEFLDTFLEFTYTDDFNEMEGKFPVRIYKEVNFEFTGTWHRTHYTDDTRTEISQISVIEFGTGGLGQEVLVILPNGDSHPADYTWSQSYNSSTSQVSIFWSNVEYRFDYDSNKPNYMLGQCFDLCNEGYNLDIEKL
;
A
#
# COMPACT_ATOMS: atom_id res chain seq x y z
N MET A 1 8.01 -5.87 -15.10
CA MET A 1 7.53 -5.97 -16.50
C MET A 1 7.21 -7.43 -16.77
N LEU A 2 6.07 -7.89 -16.24
CA LEU A 2 5.55 -9.24 -16.46
C LEU A 2 4.50 -9.08 -17.56
N ILE A 3 4.81 -9.55 -18.76
CA ILE A 3 3.86 -9.58 -19.87
C ILE A 3 2.85 -10.66 -19.49
N LEU A 4 1.67 -10.22 -19.10
CA LEU A 4 0.45 -11.01 -19.13
C LEU A 4 0.35 -11.57 -20.56
N ALA A 5 0.68 -12.85 -20.73
CA ALA A 5 0.41 -13.57 -21.96
C ALA A 5 -1.10 -13.85 -21.99
N VAL A 6 -1.87 -12.78 -22.17
CA VAL A 6 -3.25 -12.87 -22.61
C VAL A 6 -3.19 -13.57 -23.96
N PHE A 7 -3.74 -14.78 -24.03
CA PHE A 7 -4.12 -15.36 -25.32
C PHE A 7 -5.28 -14.50 -25.86
N ILE A 8 -4.97 -13.32 -26.37
CA ILE A 8 -5.86 -12.54 -27.24
C ILE A 8 -5.86 -13.29 -28.56
N LEU A 9 -6.88 -14.11 -28.78
CA LEU A 9 -7.20 -14.53 -30.14
C LEU A 9 -7.68 -13.28 -30.86
N ASN A 10 -6.82 -12.73 -31.71
CA ASN A 10 -7.13 -11.65 -32.63
C ASN A 10 -8.35 -12.04 -33.47
N SER A 11 -9.50 -11.40 -33.22
CA SER A 11 -10.56 -11.30 -34.21
C SER A 11 -10.09 -10.33 -35.29
N CYS A 12 -9.66 -10.88 -36.42
CA CYS A 12 -9.47 -10.13 -37.65
C CYS A 12 -10.86 -9.95 -38.28
N SER A 13 -11.53 -8.81 -38.05
CA SER A 13 -12.64 -8.42 -38.91
C SER A 13 -12.09 -7.91 -40.24
N THR A 14 -12.09 -8.75 -41.27
CA THR A 14 -11.95 -8.25 -42.65
C THR A 14 -13.25 -7.58 -43.05
N ASP A 15 -13.20 -6.27 -43.26
CA ASP A 15 -14.23 -5.48 -43.91
C ASP A 15 -14.47 -6.02 -45.34
N GLU A 16 -15.61 -6.67 -45.58
CA GLU A 16 -16.12 -6.89 -46.94
C GLU A 16 -17.46 -6.16 -47.11
N GLU A 17 -17.55 -5.48 -48.26
CA GLU A 17 -18.50 -4.41 -48.61
C GLU A 17 -19.98 -4.78 -48.50
N GLU A 18 -20.77 -3.81 -48.01
CA GLU A 18 -22.23 -3.83 -47.96
C GLU A 18 -22.88 -4.14 -49.31
N SER A 19 -23.68 -5.21 -49.35
CA SER A 19 -24.77 -5.32 -50.31
C SER A 19 -26.10 -5.21 -49.57
N ASN A 20 -26.80 -4.10 -49.84
CA ASN A 20 -28.13 -3.79 -49.34
C ASN A 20 -29.13 -4.91 -49.65
N ASN A 21 -29.68 -5.55 -48.62
CA ASN A 21 -31.03 -6.12 -48.62
C ASN A 21 -31.54 -6.37 -47.19
N GLU A 22 -32.72 -5.82 -46.92
CA GLU A 22 -33.76 -6.23 -45.94
C GLU A 22 -33.33 -6.60 -44.50
N GLU A 23 -33.65 -5.71 -43.56
CA GLU A 23 -34.21 -5.97 -42.20
C GLU A 23 -33.72 -7.18 -41.38
N ASN A 24 -32.47 -7.62 -41.57
CA ASN A 24 -31.77 -8.49 -40.64
C ASN A 24 -30.86 -7.61 -39.78
N ASN A 25 -31.17 -7.48 -38.49
CA ASN A 25 -30.12 -7.10 -37.55
C ASN A 25 -28.95 -8.08 -37.78
N PRO A 26 -27.72 -7.60 -38.02
CA PRO A 26 -26.60 -8.49 -38.26
C PRO A 26 -26.50 -9.46 -37.08
N ILE A 27 -26.46 -10.77 -37.37
CA ILE A 27 -26.16 -11.77 -36.36
C ILE A 27 -24.71 -11.51 -35.97
N GLU A 28 -24.52 -11.09 -34.73
CA GLU A 28 -23.19 -10.91 -34.19
C GLU A 28 -22.65 -12.29 -33.81
N SER A 29 -21.46 -12.63 -34.33
CA SER A 29 -20.82 -13.91 -34.08
C SER A 29 -19.51 -13.75 -33.32
N LEU A 30 -19.34 -14.59 -32.30
CA LEU A 30 -18.08 -14.72 -31.56
C LEU A 30 -17.44 -16.07 -31.89
N ASP A 31 -16.27 -16.05 -32.54
CA ASP A 31 -15.52 -17.27 -32.84
C ASP A 31 -14.48 -17.57 -31.75
N LEU A 32 -14.63 -18.69 -31.05
CA LEU A 32 -13.65 -19.15 -30.05
C LEU A 32 -12.62 -20.13 -30.63
N GLY A 33 -12.70 -20.44 -31.93
CA GLY A 33 -11.75 -21.30 -32.63
C GLY A 33 -11.81 -22.76 -32.19
N ALA A 34 -10.64 -23.42 -32.16
CA ALA A 34 -10.53 -24.84 -31.82
C ALA A 34 -10.53 -25.05 -30.31
N VAL A 35 -11.46 -25.88 -29.82
CA VAL A 35 -11.66 -26.17 -28.40
C VAL A 35 -11.73 -27.68 -28.18
N TYR A 36 -11.31 -28.16 -27.03
CA TYR A 36 -11.34 -29.58 -26.70
C TYR A 36 -12.59 -29.93 -25.88
N THR A 37 -13.09 -31.16 -26.02
CA THR A 37 -14.08 -31.71 -25.08
C THR A 37 -13.56 -31.60 -23.65
N GLN A 38 -14.43 -31.23 -22.68
CA GLN A 38 -14.07 -31.02 -21.27
C GLN A 38 -13.19 -29.80 -20.99
N GLN A 39 -12.92 -28.95 -21.99
CA GLN A 39 -12.17 -27.71 -21.78
C GLN A 39 -13.03 -26.64 -21.09
N ILE A 40 -12.43 -25.92 -20.15
CA ILE A 40 -12.95 -24.69 -19.55
C ILE A 40 -12.65 -23.56 -20.53
N LEU A 41 -13.69 -22.91 -21.03
CA LEU A 41 -13.58 -21.75 -21.91
C LEU A 41 -13.86 -20.48 -21.14
N ARG A 42 -13.03 -19.48 -21.40
CA ARG A 42 -13.18 -18.10 -20.95
C ARG A 42 -13.30 -17.20 -22.15
N PHE A 43 -14.27 -16.29 -22.14
CA PHE A 43 -14.42 -15.32 -23.21
C PHE A 43 -15.08 -14.04 -22.71
N THR A 44 -14.84 -12.95 -23.41
CA THR A 44 -15.43 -11.64 -23.14
C THR A 44 -16.62 -11.40 -24.06
N SER A 45 -17.69 -10.83 -23.53
CA SER A 45 -18.82 -10.37 -24.35
C SER A 45 -19.48 -9.15 -23.75
N GLU A 46 -19.57 -8.07 -24.53
CA GLU A 46 -20.26 -6.83 -24.14
C GLU A 46 -21.79 -6.95 -24.35
N ASN A 47 -22.23 -7.87 -25.21
CA ASN A 47 -23.66 -8.09 -25.50
C ASN A 47 -24.36 -8.97 -24.47
N MET A 48 -23.57 -9.73 -23.72
CA MET A 48 -24.06 -10.49 -22.58
C MET A 48 -23.97 -9.62 -21.33
N ILE A 49 -25.11 -9.41 -20.66
CA ILE A 49 -25.23 -8.57 -19.45
C ILE A 49 -25.65 -9.36 -18.20
N ALA A 50 -26.31 -10.50 -18.37
CA ALA A 50 -26.84 -11.28 -17.24
C ALA A 50 -25.74 -12.14 -16.58
N GLU A 51 -25.89 -12.40 -15.29
CA GLU A 51 -24.96 -13.24 -14.53
C GLU A 51 -24.90 -14.69 -15.04
N GLN A 52 -26.01 -15.21 -15.55
CA GLN A 52 -26.09 -16.58 -16.05
C GLN A 52 -26.99 -16.65 -17.29
N TYR A 53 -26.57 -17.46 -18.25
CA TYR A 53 -27.29 -17.76 -19.46
C TYR A 53 -27.50 -19.27 -19.61
N GLN A 54 -28.66 -19.63 -20.14
CA GLN A 54 -28.89 -20.98 -20.64
C GLN A 54 -28.49 -21.01 -22.12
N ALA A 55 -27.60 -21.92 -22.47
CA ALA A 55 -27.14 -22.14 -23.83
C ALA A 55 -27.46 -23.57 -24.29
N SER A 56 -27.45 -23.80 -25.60
CA SER A 56 -27.59 -25.12 -26.18
C SER A 56 -26.53 -25.38 -27.25
N LEU A 57 -25.98 -26.60 -27.22
CA LEU A 57 -25.00 -27.11 -28.15
C LEU A 57 -25.48 -28.49 -28.60
N ASN A 58 -25.81 -28.64 -29.89
CA ASN A 58 -26.43 -29.84 -30.47
C ASN A 58 -27.69 -30.32 -29.74
N GLY A 59 -28.52 -29.37 -29.31
CA GLY A 59 -29.75 -29.66 -28.57
C GLY A 59 -29.54 -30.05 -27.10
N SER A 60 -28.29 -30.21 -26.64
CA SER A 60 -27.97 -30.37 -25.22
C SER A 60 -27.83 -29.02 -24.56
N THR A 61 -28.54 -28.81 -23.46
CA THR A 61 -28.56 -27.54 -22.73
C THR A 61 -27.45 -27.50 -21.69
N PHE A 62 -26.71 -26.40 -21.62
CA PHE A 62 -25.68 -26.14 -20.61
C PHE A 62 -25.71 -24.66 -20.20
N LYS A 63 -24.98 -24.30 -19.15
CA LYS A 63 -24.97 -22.95 -18.60
C LYS A 63 -23.67 -22.22 -18.96
N ILE A 64 -23.80 -20.92 -19.20
CA ILE A 64 -22.69 -19.98 -19.30
C ILE A 64 -22.86 -19.00 -18.16
N GLU A 65 -21.79 -18.73 -17.42
CA GLU A 65 -21.88 -17.91 -16.23
C GLU A 65 -20.77 -16.87 -16.16
N LYS A 66 -21.15 -15.69 -15.72
CA LYS A 66 -20.28 -14.54 -15.55
C LYS A 66 -19.44 -14.71 -14.30
N PHE A 67 -18.15 -14.34 -14.38
CA PHE A 67 -17.26 -14.38 -13.21
C PHE A 67 -16.63 -13.03 -12.86
N ASN A 68 -16.68 -12.05 -13.76
CA ASN A 68 -16.37 -10.65 -13.49
C ASN A 68 -17.22 -9.74 -14.39
N ALA A 69 -16.94 -8.44 -14.44
CA ALA A 69 -17.76 -7.45 -15.14
C ALA A 69 -18.06 -7.77 -16.63
N VAL A 70 -17.18 -8.48 -17.35
CA VAL A 70 -17.32 -8.70 -18.81
C VAL A 70 -16.93 -10.10 -19.29
N GLU A 71 -16.33 -10.93 -18.44
CA GLU A 71 -15.89 -12.27 -18.80
C GLU A 71 -16.85 -13.37 -18.31
N TYR A 72 -16.99 -14.38 -19.16
CA TYR A 72 -17.86 -15.53 -18.98
C TYR A 72 -17.07 -16.83 -19.02
N VAL A 73 -17.54 -17.82 -18.27
CA VAL A 73 -17.00 -19.17 -18.22
C VAL A 73 -18.06 -20.17 -18.69
N MET A 74 -17.61 -21.17 -19.45
CA MET A 74 -18.37 -22.38 -19.75
C MET A 74 -17.45 -23.59 -19.74
N VAL A 75 -18.03 -24.77 -19.51
CA VAL A 75 -17.32 -26.05 -19.62
C VAL A 75 -17.88 -26.82 -20.80
N VAL A 76 -17.03 -27.20 -21.76
CA VAL A 76 -17.46 -28.00 -22.93
C VAL A 76 -17.81 -29.42 -22.45
N PRO A 77 -19.03 -29.93 -22.65
CA PRO A 77 -19.38 -31.27 -22.22
C PRO A 77 -18.52 -32.35 -22.89
N ASN A 78 -18.30 -33.47 -22.20
CA ASN A 78 -17.60 -34.63 -22.77
C ASN A 78 -18.41 -35.31 -23.89
N THR A 79 -19.73 -35.16 -23.89
CA THR A 79 -20.64 -35.84 -24.81
C THR A 79 -20.94 -35.04 -26.08
N THR A 80 -20.25 -33.93 -26.31
CA THR A 80 -20.52 -33.07 -27.48
C THR A 80 -19.94 -33.66 -28.75
N ASP A 81 -20.67 -33.54 -29.87
CA ASP A 81 -20.18 -33.97 -31.17
C ASP A 81 -18.98 -33.12 -31.64
N LEU A 82 -18.04 -33.78 -32.31
CA LEU A 82 -16.82 -33.15 -32.83
C LEU A 82 -17.10 -32.32 -34.08
N GLY A 83 -16.19 -31.38 -34.38
CA GLY A 83 -16.24 -30.51 -35.54
C GLY A 83 -16.82 -29.12 -35.26
N ALA A 84 -17.16 -28.38 -36.32
CA ALA A 84 -17.74 -27.05 -36.20
C ALA A 84 -19.14 -27.12 -35.59
N GLN A 85 -19.36 -26.34 -34.54
CA GLN A 85 -20.62 -26.24 -33.82
C GLN A 85 -20.97 -24.78 -33.54
N GLU A 86 -22.28 -24.54 -33.36
CA GLU A 86 -22.83 -23.26 -32.94
C GLU A 86 -23.46 -23.41 -31.56
N ILE A 87 -23.10 -22.52 -30.66
CA ILE A 87 -23.75 -22.36 -29.36
C ILE A 87 -24.84 -21.30 -29.53
N VAL A 88 -26.08 -21.71 -29.28
CA VAL A 88 -27.23 -20.82 -29.25
C VAL A 88 -27.52 -20.42 -27.81
N ILE A 89 -27.58 -19.12 -27.53
CA ILE A 89 -27.88 -18.59 -26.21
C ILE A 89 -29.36 -18.20 -26.12
N ALA A 90 -30.07 -18.78 -25.16
CA ALA A 90 -31.49 -18.52 -24.98
C ALA A 90 -31.73 -17.03 -24.64
N GLY A 91 -32.57 -16.37 -25.43
CA GLY A 91 -32.92 -14.95 -25.25
C GLY A 91 -31.98 -13.97 -25.93
N LEU A 92 -30.96 -14.44 -26.67
CA LEU A 92 -30.09 -13.62 -27.51
C LEU A 92 -30.17 -14.09 -28.97
N ASP A 93 -31.30 -13.80 -29.63
CA ASP A 93 -31.62 -14.35 -30.96
C ASP A 93 -30.67 -13.88 -32.08
N ASN A 94 -29.92 -12.80 -31.86
CA ASN A 94 -28.96 -12.24 -32.82
C ASN A 94 -27.49 -12.44 -32.40
N PHE A 95 -27.21 -13.35 -31.46
CA PHE A 95 -25.85 -13.62 -30.99
C PHE A 95 -25.55 -15.12 -31.00
N VAL A 96 -24.50 -15.53 -31.72
CA VAL A 96 -24.09 -16.93 -31.85
C VAL A 96 -22.61 -17.06 -31.52
N ILE A 97 -22.23 -18.08 -30.76
CA ILE A 97 -20.82 -18.41 -30.53
C ILE A 97 -20.46 -19.61 -31.41
N THR A 98 -19.46 -19.46 -32.29
CA THR A 98 -18.96 -20.54 -33.14
C THR A 98 -17.72 -21.18 -32.53
N ILE A 99 -17.66 -22.51 -32.53
CA ILE A 99 -16.54 -23.28 -31.99
C ILE A 99 -16.23 -24.49 -32.89
N ASN A 100 -14.98 -24.94 -32.92
CA ASN A 100 -14.59 -26.20 -33.55
C ASN A 100 -14.10 -27.20 -32.50
N ILE A 101 -14.92 -28.22 -32.20
CA ILE A 101 -14.70 -29.15 -31.11
C ILE A 101 -13.79 -30.31 -31.53
N LEU A 102 -12.70 -30.47 -30.80
CA LEU A 102 -11.72 -31.53 -30.94
C LEU A 102 -11.83 -32.51 -29.77
N GLU A 103 -11.48 -33.78 -30.02
CA GLU A 103 -11.45 -34.78 -28.96
C GLU A 103 -10.23 -34.60 -28.06
N THR A 104 -10.43 -34.70 -26.75
CA THR A 104 -9.32 -34.82 -25.79
C THR A 104 -8.82 -36.26 -25.73
N LEU A 105 -7.57 -36.44 -26.17
CA LEU A 105 -6.88 -37.74 -26.18
C LEU A 105 -5.82 -37.80 -25.06
N ILE A 106 -5.67 -38.97 -24.46
CA ILE A 106 -4.58 -39.29 -23.53
C ILE A 106 -3.79 -40.49 -24.09
N SER A 107 -2.47 -40.36 -24.20
CA SER A 107 -1.58 -41.37 -24.80
C SER A 107 -1.05 -42.41 -23.82
N ASP A 108 -0.83 -42.02 -22.57
CA ASP A 108 -0.01 -42.78 -21.61
C ASP A 108 -0.81 -43.41 -20.45
N GLY A 109 -2.14 -43.42 -20.59
CA GLY A 109 -3.07 -43.92 -19.58
C GLY A 109 -3.35 -42.92 -18.44
N ALA A 110 -4.44 -43.14 -17.71
CA ALA A 110 -4.94 -42.19 -16.72
C ALA A 110 -3.92 -41.87 -15.60
N GLN A 111 -3.25 -42.88 -15.05
CA GLN A 111 -2.27 -42.71 -13.97
C GLN A 111 -1.10 -41.82 -14.41
N THR A 112 -0.50 -42.10 -15.57
CA THR A 112 0.65 -41.34 -16.08
C THR A 112 0.26 -39.90 -16.40
N THR A 113 -0.94 -39.69 -16.97
CA THR A 113 -1.44 -38.35 -17.30
C THR A 113 -1.71 -37.51 -16.06
N LEU A 114 -2.20 -38.12 -14.97
CA LEU A 114 -2.53 -37.42 -13.73
C LEU A 114 -1.35 -37.31 -12.75
N GLN A 115 -0.25 -38.06 -12.95
CA GLN A 115 0.89 -38.02 -12.03
C GLN A 115 1.40 -36.59 -11.76
N PRO A 116 1.58 -35.70 -12.77
CA PRO A 116 2.06 -34.35 -12.51
C PRO A 116 1.09 -33.51 -11.68
N LEU A 117 -0.23 -33.79 -11.74
CA LEU A 117 -1.21 -33.08 -10.93
C LEU A 117 -0.98 -33.36 -9.44
N PHE A 118 -0.84 -34.64 -9.07
CA PHE A 118 -0.62 -35.05 -7.68
C PHE A 118 0.75 -34.62 -7.17
N ASP A 119 1.79 -34.68 -8.02
CA ASP A 119 3.11 -34.15 -7.67
C ASP A 119 3.02 -32.64 -7.35
N ASN A 120 2.30 -31.87 -8.18
CA ASN A 120 2.11 -30.44 -7.95
C ASN A 120 1.25 -30.14 -6.70
N PHE A 121 0.26 -30.98 -6.37
CA PHE A 121 -0.53 -30.84 -5.14
C PHE A 121 0.35 -31.05 -3.91
N SER A 122 1.14 -32.13 -3.89
CA SER A 122 2.09 -32.37 -2.82
C SER A 122 3.09 -31.22 -2.65
N ASP A 123 3.63 -30.68 -3.75
CA ASP A 123 4.53 -29.53 -3.70
C ASP A 123 3.84 -28.27 -3.16
N PHE A 124 2.55 -28.07 -3.47
CA PHE A 124 1.78 -26.93 -2.97
C PHE A 124 1.44 -27.07 -1.49
N GLU A 125 1.04 -28.27 -1.04
CA GLU A 125 0.74 -28.56 0.37
C GLU A 125 1.92 -28.24 1.30
N ASP A 126 3.15 -28.49 0.85
CA ASP A 126 4.38 -28.12 1.57
C ASP A 126 4.55 -26.59 1.75
N THR A 127 3.78 -25.77 1.03
CA THR A 127 3.78 -24.29 1.15
C THR A 127 2.68 -23.75 2.07
N ILE A 128 1.73 -24.59 2.48
CA ILE A 128 0.58 -24.17 3.29
C ILE A 128 0.98 -24.06 4.76
N ASP A 129 0.69 -22.90 5.38
CA ASP A 129 0.74 -22.80 6.83
C ASP A 129 -0.56 -23.36 7.43
N VAL A 130 -0.47 -24.57 8.00
CA VAL A 130 -1.63 -25.25 8.60
C VAL A 130 -2.17 -24.55 9.85
N SER A 131 -1.41 -23.62 10.42
CA SER A 131 -1.84 -22.82 11.56
C SER A 131 -2.68 -21.61 11.17
N ASP A 132 -2.68 -21.25 9.89
CA ASP A 132 -3.57 -20.24 9.33
C ASP A 132 -5.02 -20.75 9.30
N ALA A 133 -5.97 -19.82 9.47
CA ALA A 133 -7.41 -20.10 9.50
C ALA A 133 -7.90 -20.77 8.20
N TYR A 134 -7.24 -20.50 7.07
CA TYR A 134 -7.66 -20.99 5.76
C TYR A 134 -6.85 -22.21 5.30
N GLY A 135 -5.59 -22.34 5.73
CA GLY A 135 -4.72 -23.46 5.38
C GLY A 135 -5.32 -24.83 5.69
N GLY A 136 -5.90 -25.00 6.89
CA GLY A 136 -6.53 -26.27 7.28
C GLY A 136 -7.75 -26.66 6.42
N THR A 137 -8.53 -25.69 5.96
CA THR A 137 -9.68 -25.93 5.07
C THR A 137 -9.21 -26.42 3.70
N VAL A 138 -8.16 -25.81 3.17
CA VAL A 138 -7.63 -26.12 1.83
C VAL A 138 -7.00 -27.51 1.82
N ILE A 139 -6.24 -27.87 2.86
CA ILE A 139 -5.72 -29.23 3.04
C ILE A 139 -6.87 -30.24 3.10
N SER A 140 -7.94 -29.95 3.84
CA SER A 140 -9.10 -30.85 3.91
C SER A 140 -9.76 -31.07 2.54
N ILE A 141 -9.76 -30.05 1.67
CA ILE A 141 -10.25 -30.17 0.29
C ILE A 141 -9.34 -31.08 -0.54
N LEU A 142 -8.02 -30.89 -0.45
CA LEU A 142 -7.04 -31.67 -1.21
C LEU A 142 -7.04 -33.14 -0.76
N ASP A 143 -6.98 -33.39 0.54
CA ASP A 143 -7.10 -34.72 1.14
C ASP A 143 -8.38 -35.43 0.65
N ALA A 144 -9.52 -34.75 0.71
CA ALA A 144 -10.80 -35.32 0.25
C ALA A 144 -10.79 -35.66 -1.25
N PHE A 145 -10.12 -34.85 -2.07
CA PHE A 145 -9.97 -35.14 -3.50
C PHE A 145 -9.06 -36.34 -3.76
N GLU A 146 -7.91 -36.41 -3.08
CA GLU A 146 -6.97 -37.53 -3.21
C GLU A 146 -7.56 -38.85 -2.73
N GLU A 147 -8.25 -38.84 -1.58
CA GLU A 147 -8.96 -40.00 -1.06
C GLU A 147 -10.05 -40.48 -2.03
N ASN A 148 -10.85 -39.55 -2.56
CA ASN A 148 -11.86 -39.87 -3.57
C ASN A 148 -11.22 -40.51 -4.81
N TYR A 149 -10.12 -39.95 -5.31
CA TYR A 149 -9.41 -40.48 -6.49
C TYR A 149 -9.04 -41.96 -6.35
N GLN A 150 -8.64 -42.40 -5.16
CA GLN A 150 -8.30 -43.81 -4.91
C GLN A 150 -9.49 -44.75 -5.09
N THR A 151 -10.71 -44.26 -4.87
CA THR A 151 -11.96 -45.03 -4.95
C THR A 151 -12.60 -45.02 -6.34
N LEU A 152 -12.16 -44.14 -7.23
CA LEU A 152 -12.72 -43.99 -8.58
C LEU A 152 -12.55 -45.24 -9.44
N SER A 153 -13.53 -45.51 -10.30
CA SER A 153 -13.44 -46.55 -11.32
C SER A 153 -12.40 -46.20 -12.40
N ASP A 154 -11.93 -47.19 -13.16
CA ASP A 154 -10.99 -46.94 -14.26
C ASP A 154 -11.58 -45.98 -15.31
N THR A 155 -12.90 -46.03 -15.55
CA THR A 155 -13.60 -45.13 -16.46
C THR A 155 -13.58 -43.69 -15.93
N ASP A 156 -13.86 -43.50 -14.65
CA ASP A 156 -13.83 -42.18 -14.00
C ASP A 156 -12.42 -41.59 -13.97
N LYS A 157 -11.40 -42.43 -13.72
CA LYS A 157 -9.99 -42.01 -13.77
C LYS A 157 -9.59 -41.56 -15.18
N ILE A 158 -10.05 -42.25 -16.23
CA ILE A 158 -9.83 -41.82 -17.62
C ILE A 158 -10.53 -40.49 -17.90
N GLN A 159 -11.77 -40.31 -17.44
CA GLN A 159 -12.52 -39.07 -17.62
C GLN A 159 -11.84 -37.89 -16.91
N LEU A 160 -11.35 -38.09 -15.70
CA LEU A 160 -10.57 -37.11 -14.95
C LEU A 160 -9.25 -36.77 -15.65
N ALA A 161 -8.54 -37.79 -16.16
CA ALA A 161 -7.29 -37.59 -16.89
C ALA A 161 -7.50 -36.79 -18.18
N LYS A 162 -8.59 -37.04 -18.92
CA LYS A 162 -8.97 -36.22 -20.08
C LYS A 162 -9.30 -34.79 -19.64
N PHE A 163 -10.09 -34.61 -18.59
CA PHE A 163 -10.40 -33.28 -18.07
C PHE A 163 -9.13 -32.50 -17.68
N TYR A 164 -8.23 -33.12 -16.93
CA TYR A 164 -6.94 -32.53 -16.56
C TYR A 164 -6.12 -32.18 -17.81
N ASN A 165 -6.00 -33.09 -18.79
CA ASN A 165 -5.21 -32.86 -19.99
C ASN A 165 -5.78 -31.71 -20.85
N ALA A 166 -7.11 -31.58 -20.96
CA ALA A 166 -7.76 -30.46 -21.67
C ALA A 166 -7.50 -29.10 -21.00
N ASN A 167 -7.27 -29.09 -19.69
CA ASN A 167 -7.14 -27.87 -18.89
C ASN A 167 -5.76 -27.74 -18.23
N LYS A 168 -4.76 -28.51 -18.68
CA LYS A 168 -3.48 -28.67 -17.99
C LYS A 168 -2.79 -27.33 -17.74
N ASN A 169 -2.76 -26.46 -18.74
CA ASN A 169 -2.12 -25.15 -18.62
C ASN A 169 -2.77 -24.30 -17.52
N PHE A 170 -4.10 -24.22 -17.49
CA PHE A 170 -4.82 -23.47 -16.46
C PHE A 170 -4.61 -24.08 -15.07
N ILE A 171 -4.77 -25.39 -14.95
CA ILE A 171 -4.65 -26.08 -13.67
C ILE A 171 -3.22 -25.97 -13.13
N ASP A 172 -2.21 -26.29 -13.95
CA ASP A 172 -0.82 -26.20 -13.55
C ASP A 172 -0.43 -24.77 -13.21
N GLU A 173 -0.90 -23.77 -13.95
CA GLU A 173 -0.65 -22.36 -13.62
C GLU A 173 -1.22 -22.02 -12.23
N VAL A 174 -2.46 -22.43 -11.94
CA VAL A 174 -3.06 -22.17 -10.62
C VAL A 174 -2.26 -22.83 -9.50
N VAL A 175 -1.79 -24.06 -9.67
CA VAL A 175 -1.04 -24.79 -8.64
C VAL A 175 0.39 -24.26 -8.52
N LEU A 176 1.12 -24.25 -9.63
CA LEU A 176 2.55 -23.95 -9.70
C LEU A 176 2.90 -22.47 -9.68
N ALA A 177 1.92 -21.55 -9.84
CA ALA A 177 2.20 -20.13 -9.70
C ALA A 177 2.69 -19.83 -8.27
N THR A 178 4.01 -19.90 -8.09
CA THR A 178 4.72 -19.32 -6.98
C THR A 178 4.73 -17.83 -7.25
N TYR A 179 3.66 -17.16 -6.86
CA TYR A 179 3.63 -15.71 -6.85
C TYR A 179 4.60 -15.25 -5.73
N ASP A 180 5.91 -15.40 -5.96
CA ASP A 180 7.03 -15.29 -5.01
C ASP A 180 6.79 -14.28 -3.88
N ARG A 181 6.87 -14.73 -2.63
CA ARG A 181 6.72 -13.91 -1.40
C ARG A 181 7.89 -12.95 -1.15
N SER A 182 8.89 -12.89 -2.05
CA SER A 182 9.95 -11.88 -1.98
C SER A 182 9.37 -10.47 -1.91
N ALA A 183 10.12 -9.50 -1.34
CA ALA A 183 9.68 -8.13 -1.07
C ALA A 183 9.08 -7.44 -2.31
N ASN A 184 7.79 -7.67 -2.53
CA ASN A 184 7.02 -7.13 -3.63
C ASN A 184 6.63 -5.71 -3.24
N SER A 185 6.55 -4.81 -4.22
CA SER A 185 5.82 -3.57 -3.97
C SER A 185 4.35 -3.89 -3.72
N GLN A 186 3.67 -3.02 -2.98
CA GLN A 186 2.22 -3.09 -2.74
C GLN A 186 1.41 -3.23 -4.04
N LEU A 187 1.81 -2.51 -5.09
CA LEU A 187 1.19 -2.63 -6.41
C LEU A 187 1.31 -4.03 -7.02
N VAL A 188 2.45 -4.70 -6.83
CA VAL A 188 2.64 -6.09 -7.28
C VAL A 188 1.76 -7.05 -6.47
N LEU A 189 1.59 -6.82 -5.16
CA LEU A 189 0.69 -7.61 -4.33
C LEU A 189 -0.77 -7.47 -4.76
N VAL A 190 -1.23 -6.26 -5.08
CA VAL A 190 -2.57 -6.03 -5.64
C VAL A 190 -2.74 -6.80 -6.95
N GLY A 191 -1.79 -6.69 -7.88
CA GLY A 191 -1.85 -7.45 -9.13
C GLY A 191 -1.91 -8.98 -8.92
N LYS A 192 -1.16 -9.51 -7.94
CA LYS A 192 -1.22 -10.93 -7.57
C LYS A 192 -2.56 -11.31 -6.95
N TYR A 193 -3.11 -10.48 -6.08
CA TYR A 193 -4.43 -10.68 -5.49
C TYR A 193 -5.51 -10.73 -6.57
N LEU A 194 -5.54 -9.76 -7.49
CA LEU A 194 -6.48 -9.72 -8.61
C LEU A 194 -6.41 -10.98 -9.47
N LEU A 195 -5.19 -11.45 -9.79
CA LEU A 195 -4.99 -12.68 -10.56
C LEU A 195 -5.47 -13.92 -9.79
N ALA A 196 -5.18 -14.02 -8.49
CA ALA A 196 -5.64 -15.12 -7.64
C ALA A 196 -7.17 -15.14 -7.51
N VAL A 197 -7.81 -13.99 -7.35
CA VAL A 197 -9.28 -13.89 -7.34
C VAL A 197 -9.86 -14.28 -8.69
N GLY A 198 -9.23 -13.86 -9.79
CA GLY A 198 -9.66 -14.23 -11.15
C GLY A 198 -9.60 -15.74 -11.38
N THR A 199 -8.50 -16.40 -11.00
CA THR A 199 -8.36 -17.86 -11.12
C THR A 199 -9.31 -18.61 -10.19
N PHE A 200 -9.47 -18.13 -8.95
CA PHE A 200 -10.46 -18.63 -7.99
C PHE A 200 -11.88 -18.57 -8.55
N SER A 201 -12.25 -17.45 -9.15
CA SER A 201 -13.57 -17.23 -9.75
C SER A 201 -13.81 -18.15 -10.95
N VAL A 202 -12.82 -18.30 -11.84
CA VAL A 202 -12.91 -19.22 -12.99
C VAL A 202 -13.07 -20.67 -12.52
N ALA A 203 -12.22 -21.14 -11.60
CA ALA A 203 -12.27 -22.51 -11.11
C ALA A 203 -13.60 -22.80 -10.40
N THR A 204 -14.09 -21.85 -9.59
CA THR A 204 -15.35 -21.97 -8.85
C THR A 204 -16.57 -21.96 -9.76
N VAL A 205 -16.61 -21.05 -10.74
CA VAL A 205 -17.71 -21.02 -11.71
C VAL A 205 -17.69 -22.30 -12.55
N ALA A 206 -16.52 -22.73 -13.03
CA ALA A 206 -16.39 -24.01 -13.72
C ALA A 206 -16.89 -25.18 -12.84
N ALA A 207 -16.53 -25.21 -11.55
CA ALA A 207 -17.02 -26.23 -10.61
C ALA A 207 -18.55 -26.19 -10.48
N THR A 208 -19.15 -25.00 -10.49
CA THR A 208 -20.60 -24.84 -10.40
C THR A 208 -21.30 -25.34 -11.66
N LEU A 209 -20.70 -25.10 -12.84
CA LEU A 209 -21.25 -25.45 -14.14
C LEU A 209 -21.08 -26.93 -14.51
N ASP A 210 -19.99 -27.55 -14.06
CA ASP A 210 -19.66 -28.93 -14.42
C ASP A 210 -20.69 -29.92 -13.82
N PRO A 211 -21.43 -30.69 -14.63
CA PRO A 211 -22.38 -31.67 -14.11
C PRO A 211 -21.70 -32.94 -13.57
N GLU A 212 -20.44 -33.19 -13.91
CA GLU A 212 -19.75 -34.44 -13.63
C GLU A 212 -19.09 -34.40 -12.23
N PRO A 213 -19.45 -35.31 -11.29
CA PRO A 213 -18.94 -35.25 -9.92
C PRO A 213 -17.41 -35.30 -9.80
N VAL A 214 -16.76 -36.06 -10.69
CA VAL A 214 -15.32 -36.33 -10.62
C VAL A 214 -14.50 -35.10 -11.02
N SER A 215 -14.80 -34.49 -12.16
CA SER A 215 -14.12 -33.26 -12.59
C SER A 215 -14.53 -32.05 -11.76
N LYS A 216 -15.76 -32.02 -11.24
CA LYS A 216 -16.17 -31.04 -10.23
C LYS A 216 -15.32 -31.14 -8.95
N GLY A 217 -15.03 -32.34 -8.47
CA GLY A 217 -14.13 -32.54 -7.32
C GLY A 217 -12.74 -31.94 -7.55
N LEU A 218 -12.17 -32.15 -8.73
CA LEU A 218 -10.90 -31.50 -9.12
C LEU A 218 -11.03 -29.98 -9.17
N LEU A 219 -12.10 -29.44 -9.76
CA LEU A 219 -12.31 -28.00 -9.84
C LEU A 219 -12.47 -27.36 -8.45
N VAL A 220 -13.11 -28.05 -7.50
CA VAL A 220 -13.18 -27.63 -6.09
C VAL A 220 -11.78 -27.62 -5.45
N ALA A 221 -10.94 -28.62 -5.72
CA ALA A 221 -9.54 -28.62 -5.27
C ALA A 221 -8.74 -27.44 -5.84
N ILE A 222 -8.85 -27.19 -7.15
CA ILE A 222 -8.18 -26.05 -7.80
C ILE A 222 -8.71 -24.70 -7.27
N ALA A 223 -10.02 -24.59 -7.03
CA ALA A 223 -10.61 -23.42 -6.41
C ALA A 223 -10.11 -23.22 -4.96
N GLY A 224 -9.93 -24.30 -4.18
CA GLY A 224 -9.34 -24.26 -2.84
C GLY A 224 -7.90 -23.74 -2.84
N ILE A 225 -7.08 -24.19 -3.79
CA ILE A 225 -5.70 -23.69 -3.96
C ILE A 225 -5.71 -22.19 -4.29
N ALA A 226 -6.54 -21.77 -5.24
CA ALA A 226 -6.65 -20.36 -5.62
C ALA A 226 -7.20 -19.49 -4.48
N LEU A 227 -8.17 -20.00 -3.71
CA LEU A 227 -8.71 -19.37 -2.51
C LEU A 227 -7.61 -19.10 -1.48
N TYR A 228 -6.76 -20.09 -1.17
CA TYR A 228 -5.63 -19.92 -0.26
C TYR A 228 -4.71 -18.80 -0.73
N LYS A 229 -4.37 -18.78 -2.02
CA LYS A 229 -3.51 -17.73 -2.60
C LYS A 229 -4.16 -16.34 -2.53
N SER A 230 -5.47 -16.25 -2.75
CA SER A 230 -6.21 -14.99 -2.57
C SER A 230 -6.13 -14.48 -1.13
N TYR A 231 -6.31 -15.37 -0.14
CA TYR A 231 -6.15 -15.00 1.27
C TYR A 231 -4.72 -14.56 1.58
N ASP A 232 -3.71 -15.32 1.16
CA ASP A 232 -2.30 -15.00 1.41
C ASP A 232 -1.92 -13.59 0.92
N PHE A 233 -2.35 -13.19 -0.29
CA PHE A 233 -2.06 -11.84 -0.80
C PHE A 233 -2.90 -10.76 -0.14
N LYS A 234 -4.17 -11.03 0.18
CA LYS A 234 -5.01 -10.08 0.88
C LYS A 234 -4.50 -9.84 2.31
N ASP A 235 -4.06 -10.87 3.01
CA ASP A 235 -3.54 -10.74 4.36
C ASP A 235 -2.24 -9.93 4.36
N GLN A 236 -1.30 -10.22 3.44
CA GLN A 236 -0.11 -9.38 3.22
C GLN A 236 -0.46 -7.90 2.96
N LEU A 237 -1.45 -7.63 2.11
CA LEU A 237 -1.91 -6.26 1.84
C LEU A 237 -2.58 -5.60 3.06
N SER A 238 -3.32 -6.39 3.85
CA SER A 238 -4.08 -5.88 5.00
C SER A 238 -3.22 -5.64 6.24
N GLU A 239 -2.10 -6.34 6.37
CA GLU A 239 -1.13 -6.14 7.45
C GLU A 239 -0.21 -4.94 7.17
N GLU A 240 -0.03 -4.57 5.91
CA GLU A 240 0.73 -3.39 5.53
C GLU A 240 -0.05 -2.10 5.78
N THR A 241 0.65 -1.06 6.26
CA THR A 241 0.08 0.28 6.46
C THR A 241 -0.04 1.01 5.11
N LEU A 242 -0.92 0.51 4.25
CA LEU A 242 -1.14 0.98 2.89
C LEU A 242 -1.73 2.40 2.85
N LYS A 243 -2.64 2.72 3.77
CA LYS A 243 -3.40 3.96 3.75
C LYS A 243 -2.71 5.06 4.55
N LYS A 244 -2.41 6.17 3.89
CA LYS A 244 -1.89 7.40 4.49
C LYS A 244 -3.04 8.37 4.71
N VAL A 245 -3.22 8.79 5.96
CA VAL A 245 -4.35 9.63 6.35
C VAL A 245 -3.96 11.08 6.58
N ASN A 246 -2.69 11.35 6.92
CA ASN A 246 -2.17 12.70 7.15
C ASN A 246 -0.64 12.71 7.06
N MET A 247 -0.09 13.92 7.05
CA MET A 247 1.34 14.17 7.21
C MET A 247 1.59 14.99 8.49
N ALA A 248 2.74 14.83 9.11
CA ALA A 248 3.17 15.63 10.24
C ALA A 248 4.58 16.16 10.03
N VAL A 249 4.78 17.43 10.39
CA VAL A 249 6.11 18.08 10.42
C VAL A 249 6.32 18.59 11.83
N ASN A 250 7.41 18.18 12.48
CA ASN A 250 7.67 18.54 13.88
C ASN A 250 6.50 18.21 14.83
N TYR A 251 5.87 17.04 14.62
CA TYR A 251 4.66 16.57 15.34
C TYR A 251 3.39 17.41 15.10
N ILE A 252 3.46 18.46 14.28
CA ILE A 252 2.30 19.24 13.86
C ILE A 252 1.63 18.51 12.72
N THR A 253 0.42 17.97 12.96
CA THR A 253 -0.36 17.28 11.91
C THR A 253 -0.96 18.29 10.93
N SER A 254 -0.92 17.94 9.64
CA SER A 254 -1.52 18.69 8.54
C SER A 254 -3.01 18.96 8.76
N ALA A 255 -3.50 20.07 8.20
CA ALA A 255 -4.92 20.41 8.16
C ALA A 255 -5.31 20.94 6.78
N LEU A 256 -6.59 20.78 6.41
CA LEU A 256 -7.13 21.32 5.17
C LEU A 256 -7.54 22.80 5.33
N ASP A 257 -8.35 23.12 6.34
CA ASP A 257 -9.02 24.42 6.35
C ASP A 257 -8.44 25.45 7.30
N THR A 258 -8.25 25.20 8.59
CA THR A 258 -7.62 26.18 9.51
C THR A 258 -7.34 25.52 10.86
N ARG A 259 -6.09 25.19 11.19
CA ARG A 259 -5.69 24.96 12.59
C ARG A 259 -5.13 26.25 13.18
N SER A 260 -5.27 26.36 14.50
CA SER A 260 -4.68 27.40 15.33
C SER A 260 -3.21 27.65 14.97
N MET A 261 -2.76 28.91 14.95
CA MET A 261 -1.34 29.27 14.82
C MET A 261 -0.55 29.04 16.13
N GLU A 262 -1.17 28.38 17.12
CA GLU A 262 -0.54 28.03 18.39
C GLU A 262 0.55 26.96 18.20
N ASP A 263 0.29 25.93 17.40
CA ASP A 263 1.27 24.91 17.00
C ASP A 263 1.74 25.21 15.57
N ARG A 264 2.92 25.81 15.41
CA ARG A 264 3.44 26.28 14.11
C ARG A 264 4.91 25.95 13.91
N LEU A 265 5.31 25.87 12.64
CA LEU A 265 6.72 25.79 12.26
C LEU A 265 7.34 27.18 12.33
N GLU A 266 8.49 27.29 12.98
CA GLU A 266 9.21 28.55 13.09
C GLU A 266 10.41 28.53 12.14
N LEU A 267 10.39 29.45 11.15
CA LEU A 267 11.45 29.63 10.16
C LEU A 267 12.08 31.01 10.34
N PHE A 268 13.31 31.16 9.85
CA PHE A 268 14.03 32.43 9.87
C PHE A 268 14.42 32.82 8.45
N ASN A 269 14.37 34.12 8.17
CA ASN A 269 14.57 34.66 6.83
C ASN A 269 15.88 34.19 6.17
N ASN A 270 15.76 33.40 5.10
CA ASN A 270 16.84 32.79 4.33
C ASN A 270 17.73 31.80 5.11
N GLU A 271 17.29 31.33 6.26
CA GLU A 271 17.96 30.29 7.03
C GLU A 271 17.29 28.94 6.82
N THR A 272 18.09 27.88 6.83
CA THR A 272 17.59 26.50 6.71
C THR A 272 17.28 25.95 8.10
N VAL A 273 16.04 25.52 8.31
CA VAL A 273 15.58 24.88 9.56
C VAL A 273 15.11 23.46 9.27
N SER A 274 15.48 22.52 10.13
CA SER A 274 15.22 21.09 9.95
C SER A 274 14.18 20.58 10.96
N PHE A 275 13.24 19.77 10.49
CA PHE A 275 12.15 19.18 11.27
C PHE A 275 12.01 17.68 10.96
N PRO A 276 11.55 16.85 11.91
CA PRO A 276 11.13 15.49 11.57
C PRO A 276 9.91 15.55 10.64
N LEU A 277 9.90 14.68 9.64
CA LEU A 277 8.78 14.47 8.72
C LEU A 277 8.23 13.07 8.94
N GLU A 278 6.93 12.99 9.18
CA GLU A 278 6.21 11.74 9.46
C GLU A 278 4.95 11.66 8.60
N THR A 279 4.53 10.45 8.27
CA THR A 279 3.18 10.17 7.78
C THR A 279 2.39 9.50 8.88
N LYS A 280 1.07 9.71 8.84
CA LYS A 280 0.13 9.01 9.69
C LYS A 280 -0.51 7.91 8.86
N ASP A 281 -0.21 6.67 9.21
CA ASP A 281 -0.56 5.52 8.39
C ASP A 281 -1.47 4.57 9.16
N ARG A 282 -2.28 3.81 8.43
CA ARG A 282 -3.10 2.72 8.96
C ARG A 282 -3.28 1.62 7.93
N ILE A 283 -3.71 0.45 8.41
CA ILE A 283 -4.20 -0.63 7.55
C ILE A 283 -5.53 -0.23 6.87
N LEU A 284 -5.93 -1.02 5.87
CA LEU A 284 -7.21 -0.88 5.20
C LEU A 284 -8.40 -1.15 6.13
N ILE A 285 -9.47 -0.40 5.94
CA ILE A 285 -10.74 -0.54 6.67
C ILE A 285 -11.92 -0.60 5.69
N SER A 286 -13.07 -1.07 6.15
CA SER A 286 -14.28 -1.24 5.33
C SER A 286 -14.70 0.02 4.55
N SER A 287 -14.48 1.22 5.09
CA SER A 287 -14.86 2.46 4.41
C SER A 287 -13.99 2.82 3.20
N ASP A 288 -12.78 2.25 3.09
CA ASP A 288 -11.83 2.52 2.00
C ASP A 288 -12.33 1.97 0.66
N GLN A 289 -13.35 1.11 0.64
CA GLN A 289 -14.03 0.69 -0.59
C GLN A 289 -14.64 1.85 -1.39
N ASN A 290 -14.83 3.02 -0.77
CA ASN A 290 -15.33 4.23 -1.43
C ASN A 290 -14.23 5.21 -1.82
N ASP A 291 -12.96 4.78 -1.77
CA ASP A 291 -11.84 5.58 -2.22
C ASP A 291 -11.91 5.84 -3.73
N THR A 292 -11.24 6.88 -4.20
CA THR A 292 -11.19 7.27 -5.61
C THR A 292 -9.90 6.84 -6.29
N ASN A 293 -8.90 6.36 -5.53
CA ASN A 293 -7.68 5.81 -6.09
C ASN A 293 -7.96 4.52 -6.86
N GLU A 294 -7.57 4.46 -8.14
CA GLU A 294 -7.85 3.35 -9.06
C GLU A 294 -7.36 1.99 -8.52
N ASN A 295 -6.17 1.93 -7.91
CA ASN A 295 -5.64 0.68 -7.37
C ASN A 295 -6.44 0.17 -6.16
N LEU A 296 -6.97 1.08 -5.33
CA LEU A 296 -7.86 0.70 -4.23
C LEU A 296 -9.24 0.28 -4.75
N VAL A 297 -9.78 0.98 -5.75
CA VAL A 297 -11.04 0.61 -6.41
C VAL A 297 -10.92 -0.80 -6.98
N ASP A 298 -9.89 -1.07 -7.79
CA ASP A 298 -9.63 -2.38 -8.38
C ASP A 298 -9.48 -3.49 -7.32
N PHE A 299 -8.77 -3.18 -6.23
CA PHE A 299 -8.62 -4.10 -5.11
C PHE A 299 -9.96 -4.44 -4.44
N PHE A 300 -10.77 -3.42 -4.08
CA PHE A 300 -12.04 -3.64 -3.40
C PHE A 300 -13.12 -4.25 -4.31
N ASP A 301 -13.11 -3.94 -5.60
CA ASP A 301 -13.95 -4.61 -6.60
C ASP A 301 -13.59 -6.10 -6.70
N SER A 302 -12.30 -6.42 -6.73
CA SER A 302 -11.81 -7.80 -6.68
C SER A 302 -12.20 -8.49 -5.36
N PHE A 303 -12.11 -7.79 -4.22
CA PHE A 303 -12.55 -8.31 -2.92
C PHE A 303 -14.06 -8.59 -2.85
N SER A 304 -14.87 -7.79 -3.54
CA SER A 304 -16.30 -8.04 -3.69
C SER A 304 -16.56 -9.31 -4.51
N ILE A 305 -15.86 -9.47 -5.64
CA ILE A 305 -15.92 -10.68 -6.49
C ILE A 305 -15.49 -11.91 -5.69
N PHE A 306 -14.41 -11.80 -4.93
CA PHE A 306 -13.90 -12.85 -4.07
C PHE A 306 -14.98 -13.35 -3.10
N ASN A 307 -15.61 -12.45 -2.36
CA ASN A 307 -16.66 -12.79 -1.39
C ASN A 307 -17.93 -13.35 -2.05
N ALA A 308 -18.32 -12.84 -3.22
CA ALA A 308 -19.44 -13.41 -3.98
C ALA A 308 -19.13 -14.82 -4.51
N THR A 309 -17.89 -15.07 -4.90
CA THR A 309 -17.44 -16.38 -5.40
C THR A 309 -17.38 -17.42 -4.28
N ILE A 310 -17.09 -17.05 -3.03
CA ILE A 310 -17.16 -17.97 -1.87
C ILE A 310 -18.54 -18.65 -1.76
N ASP A 311 -19.64 -17.92 -2.00
CA ASP A 311 -20.97 -18.53 -1.98
C ASP A 311 -21.12 -19.63 -3.05
N LYS A 312 -20.59 -19.39 -4.25
CA LYS A 312 -20.60 -20.36 -5.36
C LYS A 312 -19.72 -21.57 -5.05
N LEU A 313 -18.55 -21.35 -4.43
CA LEU A 313 -17.69 -22.43 -3.98
C LEU A 313 -18.42 -23.31 -2.97
N ASN A 314 -19.12 -22.71 -2.00
CA ASN A 314 -19.89 -23.46 -1.01
C ASN A 314 -21.01 -24.31 -1.64
N ILE A 315 -21.63 -23.85 -2.73
CA ILE A 315 -22.58 -24.65 -3.51
C ILE A 315 -21.88 -25.87 -4.15
N ALA A 316 -20.70 -25.67 -4.73
CA ALA A 316 -19.92 -26.76 -5.34
C ALA A 316 -19.40 -27.75 -4.29
N ILE A 317 -18.92 -27.27 -3.15
CA ILE A 317 -18.50 -28.08 -1.99
C ILE A 317 -19.68 -28.92 -1.49
N GLN A 318 -20.86 -28.32 -1.32
CA GLN A 318 -22.04 -29.06 -0.87
C GLN A 318 -22.40 -30.18 -1.85
N PHE A 319 -22.35 -29.90 -3.17
CA PHE A 319 -22.55 -30.95 -4.17
C PHE A 319 -21.54 -32.09 -4.01
N VAL A 320 -20.25 -31.78 -3.83
CA VAL A 320 -19.20 -32.78 -3.64
C VAL A 320 -19.49 -33.61 -2.39
N ASN A 321 -19.78 -32.98 -1.25
CA ASN A 321 -20.12 -33.67 0.00
C ASN A 321 -21.36 -34.58 -0.14
N ASP A 322 -22.34 -34.18 -0.96
CA ASP A 322 -23.58 -34.95 -1.17
C ASP A 322 -23.40 -36.13 -2.13
N ASN A 323 -22.41 -36.08 -3.05
CA ASN A 323 -22.23 -37.07 -4.12
C ASN A 323 -20.97 -37.94 -3.96
N ILE A 324 -20.00 -37.48 -3.18
CA ILE A 324 -18.75 -38.19 -2.88
C ILE A 324 -18.77 -38.54 -1.40
N TRP A 325 -19.05 -39.82 -1.14
CA TRP A 325 -19.11 -40.36 0.21
C TRP A 325 -17.70 -40.22 0.85
N PHE A 326 -17.63 -39.58 2.03
CA PHE A 326 -16.42 -39.27 2.85
C PHE A 326 -15.80 -37.87 2.72
N SER A 327 -16.17 -37.01 1.76
CA SER A 327 -15.46 -35.73 1.57
C SER A 327 -15.53 -34.78 2.77
N ASN A 328 -16.69 -34.65 3.45
CA ASN A 328 -16.88 -33.83 4.67
C ASN A 328 -16.14 -32.47 4.67
N ILE A 329 -16.04 -31.83 3.52
CA ILE A 329 -15.31 -30.58 3.34
C ILE A 329 -16.06 -29.47 4.08
N PRO A 330 -15.38 -28.69 4.96
CA PRO A 330 -16.02 -27.56 5.63
C PRO A 330 -16.37 -26.45 4.63
N LEU A 331 -17.48 -25.76 4.88
CA LEU A 331 -17.84 -24.57 4.12
C LEU A 331 -16.92 -23.41 4.48
N VAL A 332 -16.65 -22.55 3.52
CA VAL A 332 -15.78 -21.39 3.64
C VAL A 332 -16.61 -20.18 4.07
N GLU A 333 -16.14 -19.43 5.06
CA GLU A 333 -16.77 -18.18 5.48
C GLU A 333 -16.30 -17.01 4.61
N ARG A 334 -17.15 -15.98 4.49
CA ARG A 334 -16.77 -14.73 3.83
C ARG A 334 -15.81 -13.94 4.69
N ASP A 335 -14.96 -13.16 4.03
CA ASP A 335 -13.98 -12.32 4.69
C ASP A 335 -14.45 -10.86 4.80
N SER A 336 -13.86 -10.11 5.72
CA SER A 336 -14.18 -8.70 5.96
C SER A 336 -12.97 -7.90 6.43
N PHE A 337 -12.97 -6.61 6.10
CA PHE A 337 -12.06 -5.64 6.71
C PHE A 337 -12.62 -5.15 8.05
N PRO A 338 -11.75 -4.70 8.97
CA PRO A 338 -12.21 -4.05 10.19
C PRO A 338 -12.89 -2.71 9.86
N ASP A 339 -13.87 -2.30 10.66
CA ASP A 339 -14.54 -1.00 10.51
C ASP A 339 -13.66 0.19 10.90
N SER A 340 -12.60 -0.06 11.67
CA SER A 340 -11.66 0.97 12.12
C SER A 340 -10.29 0.37 12.40
N ALA A 341 -9.25 1.20 12.31
CA ALA A 341 -7.87 0.82 12.61
C ALA A 341 -7.16 1.93 13.37
N SER A 342 -6.18 1.55 14.20
CA SER A 342 -5.29 2.51 14.85
C SER A 342 -4.39 3.20 13.84
N ILE A 343 -4.17 4.50 14.03
CA ILE A 343 -3.24 5.29 13.22
C ILE A 343 -1.87 5.27 13.92
N ALA A 344 -0.82 4.96 13.16
CA ALA A 344 0.57 4.99 13.60
C ALA A 344 1.32 6.16 12.96
N ASP A 345 2.24 6.76 13.71
CA ASP A 345 3.18 7.73 13.17
C ASP A 345 4.39 6.98 12.58
N VAL A 346 4.65 7.21 11.29
CA VAL A 346 5.71 6.54 10.53
C VAL A 346 6.70 7.60 10.04
N ILE A 347 7.98 7.44 10.38
CA ILE A 347 9.03 8.34 9.92
C ILE A 347 9.08 8.28 8.38
N ALA A 348 8.94 9.44 7.74
CA ALA A 348 8.97 9.50 6.29
C ALA A 348 10.32 9.01 5.75
N ASN A 349 10.28 8.35 4.59
CA ASN A 349 11.46 7.94 3.85
C ASN A 349 11.62 8.79 2.57
N GLN A 350 12.69 8.53 1.80
CA GLN A 350 12.96 9.26 0.56
C GLN A 350 11.83 9.12 -0.47
N SER A 351 11.16 7.97 -0.51
CA SER A 351 10.03 7.73 -1.43
C SER A 351 8.85 8.63 -1.08
N ILE A 352 8.49 8.70 0.21
CA ILE A 352 7.42 9.60 0.70
C ILE A 352 7.75 11.05 0.35
N PHE A 353 8.98 11.50 0.62
CA PHE A 353 9.39 12.86 0.30
C PHE A 353 9.33 13.15 -1.21
N ASN A 354 9.80 12.23 -2.05
CA ASN A 354 9.75 12.40 -3.52
C ASN A 354 8.33 12.42 -4.07
N SER A 355 7.38 11.77 -3.40
CA SER A 355 5.94 11.80 -3.67
C SER A 355 5.24 13.04 -3.08
N THR A 356 5.97 13.92 -2.39
CA THR A 356 5.42 15.14 -1.77
C THR A 356 5.96 16.37 -2.48
N ASN A 357 5.06 17.27 -2.88
CA ASN A 357 5.42 18.60 -3.37
C ASN A 357 5.04 19.64 -2.31
N PHE A 358 5.96 20.57 -2.02
CA PHE A 358 5.75 21.63 -1.01
C PHE A 358 5.71 23.01 -1.66
N THR A 359 4.76 23.85 -1.22
CA THR A 359 4.61 25.24 -1.64
C THR A 359 4.36 26.15 -0.44
N ILE A 360 4.48 27.47 -0.62
CA ILE A 360 4.16 28.45 0.43
C ILE A 360 3.04 29.37 -0.05
N SER A 361 2.01 29.57 0.78
CA SER A 361 0.77 30.23 0.33
C SER A 361 0.91 31.73 0.11
N ASP A 362 1.87 32.40 0.77
CA ASP A 362 1.95 33.87 0.76
C ASP A 362 2.95 34.40 -0.27
N SER A 363 2.46 35.27 -1.16
CA SER A 363 3.25 35.97 -2.19
C SER A 363 4.39 36.86 -1.66
N GLN A 364 4.41 37.18 -0.36
CA GLN A 364 5.48 37.94 0.29
C GLN A 364 6.66 37.05 0.71
N VAL A 365 6.54 35.74 0.54
CA VAL A 365 7.53 34.73 0.92
C VAL A 365 7.94 33.89 -0.30
N ASN A 366 9.23 33.63 -0.43
CA ASN A 366 9.75 32.60 -1.32
C ASN A 366 10.11 31.36 -0.49
N LEU A 367 9.64 30.20 -0.94
CA LEU A 367 10.16 28.91 -0.51
C LEU A 367 11.42 28.62 -1.35
N ASN A 368 12.59 28.94 -0.79
CA ASN A 368 13.86 28.89 -1.52
C ASN A 368 14.31 27.45 -1.76
N SER A 369 14.16 26.58 -0.75
CA SER A 369 14.44 25.16 -0.89
C SER A 369 13.71 24.32 0.15
N VAL A 370 13.40 23.09 -0.23
CA VAL A 370 12.97 22.02 0.66
C VAL A 370 13.80 20.79 0.30
N THR A 371 14.54 20.26 1.26
CA THR A 371 15.38 19.07 1.08
C THR A 371 15.09 18.04 2.15
N PHE A 372 15.46 16.79 1.92
CA PHE A 372 15.18 15.69 2.83
C PHE A 372 16.42 14.84 3.07
N ASN A 373 16.61 14.44 4.32
CA ASN A 373 17.67 13.52 4.72
C ASN A 373 17.21 12.70 5.94
N ASN A 374 17.15 11.38 5.79
CA ASN A 374 16.92 10.41 6.88
C ASN A 374 15.79 10.81 7.86
N GLY A 375 14.57 10.96 7.35
CA GLY A 375 13.39 11.28 8.17
C GLY A 375 13.26 12.75 8.55
N THR A 376 14.20 13.60 8.12
CA THR A 376 14.21 15.03 8.43
C THR A 376 14.01 15.85 7.16
N ILE A 377 13.04 16.76 7.18
CA ILE A 377 12.81 17.77 6.14
C ILE A 377 13.54 19.07 6.54
N SER A 378 14.28 19.66 5.62
CA SER A 378 14.99 20.93 5.82
C SER A 378 14.42 21.99 4.89
N ILE A 379 13.91 23.06 5.48
CA ILE A 379 13.14 24.10 4.80
C ILE A 379 13.93 25.41 4.88
N ASN A 380 14.12 26.06 3.74
CA ASN A 380 14.63 27.42 3.64
C ASN A 380 13.56 28.30 2.99
N ALA A 381 13.12 29.33 3.71
CA ALA A 381 12.17 30.31 3.22
C ALA A 381 12.64 31.72 3.57
N GLY A 382 12.26 32.70 2.76
CA GLY A 382 12.67 34.09 2.96
C GLY A 382 11.68 35.09 2.43
N PHE A 383 11.75 36.32 2.93
CA PHE A 383 10.92 37.41 2.43
C PHE A 383 11.32 37.79 1.01
N VAL A 384 10.34 37.93 0.12
CA VAL A 384 10.54 38.46 -1.25
C VAL A 384 11.10 39.88 -1.19
N ASN A 385 10.62 40.68 -0.23
CA ASN A 385 11.11 42.04 0.02
C ASN A 385 12.11 42.06 1.20
N PRO A 386 13.40 42.36 0.97
CA PRO A 386 14.41 42.46 2.04
C PRO A 386 14.08 43.51 3.10
N ASN A 387 13.24 44.50 2.76
CA ASN A 387 12.81 45.57 3.65
C ASN A 387 11.42 45.31 4.25
N PHE A 388 11.05 44.05 4.48
CA PHE A 388 9.79 43.71 5.15
C PHE A 388 9.67 44.48 6.49
N PRO A 389 8.57 45.22 6.72
CA PRO A 389 8.45 46.12 7.86
C PRO A 389 8.04 45.43 9.17
N GLY A 390 7.52 44.20 9.12
CA GLY A 390 7.14 43.43 10.30
C GLY A 390 8.32 42.66 10.92
N GLU A 391 8.15 42.22 12.16
CA GLU A 391 9.09 41.31 12.85
C GLU A 391 8.93 39.86 12.38
N PHE A 392 7.71 39.48 12.02
CA PHE A 392 7.37 38.16 11.48
C PHE A 392 6.20 38.23 10.50
N LEU A 393 5.99 37.16 9.75
CA LEU A 393 4.82 36.91 8.92
C LEU A 393 4.30 35.50 9.17
N ASP A 394 3.00 35.38 9.42
CA ASP A 394 2.30 34.09 9.51
C ASP A 394 1.78 33.69 8.13
N THR A 395 2.09 32.47 7.71
CA THR A 395 1.72 31.89 6.42
C THR A 395 1.51 30.38 6.56
N PHE A 396 1.40 29.66 5.45
CA PHE A 396 1.31 28.20 5.44
C PHE A 396 2.30 27.57 4.48
N LEU A 397 2.90 26.47 4.92
CA LEU A 397 3.57 25.51 4.05
C LEU A 397 2.51 24.51 3.59
N GLU A 398 2.13 24.59 2.33
CA GLU A 398 1.21 23.67 1.68
C GLU A 398 1.96 22.46 1.15
N PHE A 399 1.27 21.32 1.07
CA PHE A 399 1.76 20.16 0.38
C PHE A 399 0.66 19.44 -0.40
N THR A 400 1.09 18.78 -1.47
CA THR A 400 0.33 17.73 -2.15
C THR A 400 1.14 16.45 -2.12
N TYR A 401 0.50 15.34 -1.80
CA TYR A 401 1.10 14.02 -1.74
C TYR A 401 0.36 13.06 -2.67
N THR A 402 1.10 12.32 -3.48
CA THR A 402 0.54 11.29 -4.36
C THR A 402 1.48 10.08 -4.42
N ASP A 403 0.97 8.91 -4.04
CA ASP A 403 1.60 7.61 -4.30
C ASP A 403 0.63 6.68 -5.04
N ASP A 404 0.98 5.41 -5.17
CA ASP A 404 0.17 4.41 -5.87
C ASP A 404 -1.23 4.25 -5.26
N PHE A 405 -1.43 4.54 -3.96
CA PHE A 405 -2.66 4.22 -3.20
C PHE A 405 -3.32 5.42 -2.52
N ASN A 406 -2.64 6.55 -2.47
CA ASN A 406 -3.02 7.68 -1.65
C ASN A 406 -2.82 8.98 -2.39
N GLU A 407 -3.82 9.84 -2.28
CA GLU A 407 -3.73 11.24 -2.63
C GLU A 407 -4.20 12.04 -1.43
N MET A 408 -3.39 13.01 -1.00
CA MET A 408 -3.78 13.93 0.07
C MET A 408 -3.11 15.27 -0.12
N GLU A 409 -3.82 16.32 0.28
CA GLU A 409 -3.28 17.67 0.36
C GLU A 409 -3.50 18.22 1.76
N GLY A 410 -2.72 19.23 2.11
CA GLY A 410 -2.87 19.89 3.38
C GLY A 410 -1.87 21.02 3.55
N LYS A 411 -1.91 21.64 4.72
CA LYS A 411 -1.00 22.73 5.04
C LYS A 411 -0.57 22.73 6.50
N PHE A 412 0.61 23.27 6.75
CA PHE A 412 1.19 23.50 8.07
C PHE A 412 1.27 25.00 8.34
N PRO A 413 0.81 25.50 9.49
CA PRO A 413 1.03 26.88 9.89
C PRO A 413 2.53 27.17 10.06
N VAL A 414 2.99 28.29 9.50
CA VAL A 414 4.39 28.71 9.52
C VAL A 414 4.48 30.16 9.98
N ARG A 415 5.42 30.46 10.87
CA ARG A 415 5.85 31.83 11.15
C ARG A 415 7.27 32.04 10.68
N ILE A 416 7.47 33.07 9.88
CA ILE A 416 8.79 33.45 9.37
C ILE A 416 9.23 34.72 10.08
N TYR A 417 10.33 34.62 10.84
CA TYR A 417 10.93 35.75 11.53
C TYR A 417 11.93 36.48 10.62
N LYS A 418 11.94 37.81 10.69
CA LYS A 418 12.85 38.67 9.93
C LYS A 418 14.32 38.50 10.34
N GLU A 419 14.55 38.35 11.64
CA GLU A 419 15.87 38.12 12.23
C GLU A 419 15.80 36.89 13.14
N VAL A 420 16.94 36.21 13.33
CA VAL A 420 17.06 35.17 14.35
C VAL A 420 17.00 35.87 15.71
N ASN A 421 15.82 35.91 16.32
CA ASN A 421 15.68 36.34 17.70
C ASN A 421 16.19 35.23 18.62
N PHE A 422 17.51 35.22 18.86
CA PHE A 422 18.05 34.44 19.95
C PHE A 422 17.66 35.11 21.27
N GLU A 423 16.70 34.53 21.99
CA GLU A 423 16.36 34.97 23.34
C GLU A 423 17.23 34.23 24.37
N PHE A 424 18.12 34.96 25.05
CA PHE A 424 18.70 34.55 26.33
C PHE A 424 17.59 34.61 27.39
N THR A 425 16.70 33.63 27.41
CA THR A 425 15.70 33.50 28.48
C THR A 425 15.85 32.15 29.14
N GLY A 426 15.85 32.12 30.47
CA GLY A 426 15.97 30.90 31.27
C GLY A 426 17.26 30.83 32.09
N THR A 427 17.48 29.66 32.68
CA THR A 427 18.59 29.40 33.60
C THR A 427 19.76 28.78 32.84
N TRP A 428 20.97 29.28 33.06
CA TRP A 428 22.18 28.82 32.38
C TRP A 428 23.27 28.48 33.39
N HIS A 429 23.94 27.36 33.17
CA HIS A 429 25.16 26.99 33.87
C HIS A 429 26.37 27.61 33.17
N ARG A 430 27.19 28.33 33.94
CA ARG A 430 28.47 28.87 33.48
C ARG A 430 29.62 28.15 34.17
N THR A 431 30.56 27.61 33.40
CA THR A 431 31.79 26.97 33.92
C THR A 431 33.02 27.78 33.54
N HIS A 432 33.96 27.91 34.48
CA HIS A 432 35.24 28.59 34.29
C HIS A 432 36.39 27.58 34.25
N TYR A 433 37.28 27.70 33.27
CA TYR A 433 38.43 26.81 33.13
C TYR A 433 39.74 27.60 33.30
N THR A 434 40.77 27.01 33.97
CA THR A 434 42.07 27.67 34.16
C THR A 434 42.89 27.84 32.89
N ASP A 435 42.63 27.02 31.87
CA ASP A 435 43.46 26.89 30.69
C ASP A 435 42.70 26.22 29.51
N ASP A 436 43.37 26.12 28.37
CA ASP A 436 42.87 25.44 27.16
C ASP A 436 42.68 23.92 27.33
N THR A 437 43.20 23.33 28.41
CA THR A 437 43.04 21.91 28.71
C THR A 437 41.76 21.60 29.50
N ARG A 438 40.95 22.64 29.79
CA ARG A 438 39.67 22.56 30.52
C ARG A 438 39.82 21.95 31.90
N THR A 439 40.92 22.23 32.58
CA THR A 439 41.04 21.86 34.01
C THR A 439 40.05 22.71 34.81
N GLU A 440 39.04 22.05 35.37
CA GLU A 440 37.87 22.70 35.96
C GLU A 440 38.26 23.46 37.24
N ILE A 441 38.02 24.77 37.26
CA ILE A 441 37.91 25.53 38.51
C ILE A 441 36.46 25.37 38.91
N SER A 442 36.17 24.81 40.07
CA SER A 442 34.82 24.44 40.50
C SER A 442 33.95 25.65 40.87
N GLN A 443 33.85 26.65 40.01
CA GLN A 443 32.91 27.75 40.13
C GLN A 443 31.86 27.65 39.03
N ILE A 444 30.88 26.77 39.27
CA ILE A 444 29.63 26.77 38.52
C ILE A 444 28.82 27.97 39.01
N SER A 445 28.50 28.89 38.10
CA SER A 445 27.53 29.95 38.38
C SER A 445 26.25 29.66 37.63
N VAL A 446 25.11 29.76 38.30
CA VAL A 446 23.80 29.76 37.63
C VAL A 446 23.46 31.20 37.27
N ILE A 447 23.11 31.43 36.01
CA ILE A 447 22.70 32.72 35.47
C ILE A 447 21.25 32.60 35.01
N GLU A 448 20.36 33.37 35.63
CA GLU A 448 18.98 33.48 35.15
C GLU A 448 18.85 34.74 34.30
N PHE A 449 18.60 34.57 32.99
CA PHE A 449 18.29 35.67 32.11
C PHE A 449 16.76 35.87 32.05
N GLY A 450 16.30 37.03 32.50
CA GLY A 450 14.88 37.43 32.45
C GLY A 450 14.44 37.89 31.06
N THR A 451 13.12 37.98 30.84
CA THR A 451 12.49 38.41 29.58
C THR A 451 12.60 39.93 29.30
N GLY A 452 13.31 40.69 30.13
CA GLY A 452 13.49 42.13 29.97
C GLY A 452 14.82 42.48 29.33
N GLY A 453 14.80 43.30 28.26
CA GLY A 453 16.00 43.76 27.58
C GLY A 453 17.02 44.46 28.49
N LEU A 454 18.23 44.63 27.94
CA LEU A 454 19.41 45.35 28.47
C LEU A 454 19.21 46.02 29.85
N GLY A 455 19.76 45.41 30.92
CA GLY A 455 19.89 46.05 32.23
C GLY A 455 19.07 45.48 33.40
N GLN A 456 18.60 44.23 33.34
CA GLN A 456 18.00 43.57 34.52
C GLN A 456 19.05 42.99 35.48
N GLU A 457 18.69 42.91 36.77
CA GLU A 457 19.50 42.29 37.82
C GLU A 457 19.64 40.78 37.55
N VAL A 458 20.89 40.32 37.49
CA VAL A 458 21.22 38.89 37.42
C VAL A 458 21.38 38.36 38.83
N LEU A 459 20.69 37.26 39.14
CA LEU A 459 20.90 36.51 40.38
C LEU A 459 22.06 35.54 40.19
N VAL A 460 23.09 35.67 41.04
CA VAL A 460 24.12 34.64 41.15
C VAL A 460 23.68 33.67 42.23
N ILE A 461 23.44 32.41 41.84
CA ILE A 461 23.17 31.33 42.80
C ILE A 461 24.49 30.64 43.10
N LEU A 462 24.90 30.68 44.37
CA LEU A 462 26.08 29.99 44.86
C LEU A 462 25.82 28.48 44.97
N PRO A 463 26.87 27.62 45.02
CA PRO A 463 26.71 26.17 45.13
C PRO A 463 25.92 25.68 46.35
N ASN A 464 25.75 26.53 47.37
CA ASN A 464 24.95 26.26 48.57
C ASN A 464 23.46 26.66 48.42
N GLY A 465 23.05 27.17 47.25
CA GLY A 465 21.68 27.60 46.96
C GLY A 465 21.36 29.04 47.37
N ASP A 466 22.31 29.78 47.95
CA ASP A 466 22.10 31.20 48.28
C ASP A 466 22.10 32.02 46.99
N SER A 467 21.09 32.89 46.85
CA SER A 467 21.02 33.84 45.76
C SER A 467 21.29 35.26 46.28
N HIS A 468 22.14 35.98 45.57
CA HIS A 468 22.37 37.41 45.82
C HIS A 468 22.09 38.19 44.54
N PRO A 469 21.38 39.33 44.61
CA PRO A 469 21.37 40.25 43.48
C PRO A 469 22.82 40.66 43.22
N ALA A 470 23.30 40.45 42.00
CA ALA A 470 24.58 40.99 41.62
C ALA A 470 24.49 42.53 41.72
N ASP A 471 25.39 43.20 42.45
CA ASP A 471 25.51 44.66 42.51
C ASP A 471 25.92 45.30 41.14
N TYR A 472 25.63 44.63 40.02
CA TYR A 472 26.21 44.86 38.72
C TYR A 472 25.14 44.74 37.63
N THR A 473 25.09 45.73 36.72
CA THR A 473 24.24 45.71 35.53
C THR A 473 24.90 44.90 34.42
N TRP A 474 24.15 43.99 33.81
CA TRP A 474 24.57 43.25 32.62
C TRP A 474 24.04 43.96 31.36
N SER A 475 24.89 44.09 30.34
CA SER A 475 24.43 44.42 28.99
C SER A 475 24.82 43.30 28.02
N GLN A 476 23.93 43.01 27.08
CA GLN A 476 24.10 41.98 26.06
C GLN A 476 24.02 42.60 24.66
N SER A 477 24.84 42.11 23.74
CA SER A 477 24.68 42.43 22.32
C SER A 477 24.95 41.19 21.49
N TYR A 478 24.07 40.91 20.54
CA TYR A 478 24.28 39.86 19.54
C TYR A 478 24.72 40.49 18.22
N ASN A 479 25.82 39.98 17.67
CA ASN A 479 26.28 40.32 16.33
C ASN A 479 25.99 39.15 15.39
N SER A 480 24.93 39.27 14.60
CA SER A 480 24.49 38.27 13.63
C SER A 480 25.51 38.01 12.52
N SER A 481 26.40 38.96 12.21
CA SER A 481 27.41 38.78 11.15
C SER A 481 28.56 37.87 11.57
N THR A 482 28.77 37.69 12.88
CA THR A 482 29.85 36.87 13.45
C THR A 482 29.33 35.75 14.33
N SER A 483 28.00 35.60 14.46
CA SER A 483 27.36 34.71 15.42
C SER A 483 27.90 34.89 16.85
N GLN A 484 28.28 36.12 17.21
CA GLN A 484 28.88 36.40 18.52
C GLN A 484 27.90 37.05 19.46
N VAL A 485 27.82 36.53 20.68
CA VAL A 485 27.15 37.16 21.80
C VAL A 485 28.21 37.81 22.66
N SER A 486 28.15 39.13 22.84
CA SER A 486 28.91 39.82 23.88
C SER A 486 28.05 40.02 25.12
N ILE A 487 28.60 39.70 26.29
CA ILE A 487 27.99 39.92 27.58
C ILE A 487 28.96 40.74 28.44
N PHE A 488 28.52 41.90 28.92
CA PHE A 488 29.34 42.78 29.74
C PHE A 488 29.01 42.63 31.22
N TRP A 489 30.03 42.37 32.03
CA TRP A 489 29.97 42.32 33.49
C TRP A 489 30.91 43.39 34.06
N SER A 490 30.35 44.52 34.50
CA SER A 490 31.14 45.69 34.93
C SER A 490 32.15 46.15 33.87
N ASN A 491 33.41 45.74 33.99
CA ASN A 491 34.54 46.10 33.12
C ASN A 491 35.13 44.88 32.39
N VAL A 492 34.37 43.78 32.33
CA VAL A 492 34.76 42.50 31.74
C VAL A 492 33.79 42.21 30.59
N GLU A 493 34.33 41.96 29.39
CA GLU A 493 33.54 41.54 28.23
C GLU A 493 33.71 40.02 28.04
N TYR A 494 32.61 39.28 28.07
CA TYR A 494 32.59 37.88 27.65
C TYR A 494 32.07 37.81 26.22
N ARG A 495 32.77 37.13 25.32
CA ARG A 495 32.27 36.86 23.97
C ARG A 495 32.04 35.37 23.80
N PHE A 496 30.90 35.01 23.26
CA PHE A 496 30.51 33.64 22.99
C PHE A 496 30.26 33.44 21.51
N ASP A 497 30.75 32.34 20.96
CA ASP A 497 30.39 31.89 19.62
C ASP A 497 29.11 31.03 19.74
N TYR A 498 28.06 31.46 19.03
CA TYR A 498 26.80 30.73 18.92
C TYR A 498 26.92 29.63 17.86
N ASP A 499 26.69 28.39 18.26
CA ASP A 499 26.57 27.24 17.37
C ASP A 499 25.09 26.88 17.21
N SER A 500 24.55 27.10 16.00
CA SER A 500 23.15 26.79 15.67
C SER A 500 22.83 25.29 15.79
N ASN A 501 23.82 24.40 15.74
CA ASN A 501 23.64 22.96 15.93
C ASN A 501 23.59 22.57 17.42
N LYS A 502 23.99 23.46 18.32
CA LYS A 502 23.98 23.28 19.77
C LYS A 502 23.44 24.55 20.44
N PRO A 503 22.17 24.91 20.23
CA PRO A 503 21.61 26.19 20.67
C PRO A 503 21.61 26.37 22.20
N ASN A 504 21.74 25.27 22.95
CA ASN A 504 21.83 25.26 24.41
C ASN A 504 23.26 25.30 24.94
N TYR A 505 24.29 25.36 24.09
CA TYR A 505 25.69 25.34 24.50
C TYR A 505 26.50 26.37 23.72
N MET A 506 27.18 27.27 24.43
CA MET A 506 28.06 28.26 23.81
C MET A 506 29.45 28.23 24.42
N LEU A 507 30.46 28.37 23.57
CA LEU A 507 31.86 28.51 23.95
C LEU A 507 32.23 29.98 23.92
N GLY A 508 32.87 30.45 24.97
CA GLY A 508 33.24 31.86 25.07
C GLY A 508 34.62 32.10 25.64
N GLN A 509 35.06 33.34 25.48
CA GLN A 509 36.32 33.87 25.98
C GLN A 509 36.05 35.11 26.83
N CYS A 510 36.78 35.24 27.94
CA CYS A 510 36.77 36.45 28.74
C CYS A 510 37.83 37.46 28.24
N PHE A 511 37.44 38.73 28.08
CA PHE A 511 38.30 39.85 27.70
C PHE A 511 38.38 40.90 28.83
N ASP A 512 39.47 41.68 28.84
CA ASP A 512 39.84 42.72 29.82
C ASP A 512 40.31 42.21 31.21
N LEU A 513 39.75 42.70 32.33
CA LEU A 513 40.31 42.53 33.70
C LEU A 513 40.31 41.07 34.22
N CYS A 514 39.84 40.11 33.43
CA CYS A 514 40.17 38.69 33.58
C CYS A 514 41.67 38.50 33.28
N ASN A 515 42.53 38.68 34.28
CA ASN A 515 44.00 38.66 34.14
C ASN A 515 44.63 37.38 33.54
N GLU A 516 43.87 36.39 33.06
CA GLU A 516 44.41 35.11 32.57
C GLU A 516 43.67 34.48 31.36
N GLY A 517 42.79 35.19 30.64
CA GLY A 517 42.25 34.66 29.36
C GLY A 517 41.52 33.31 29.51
N TYR A 518 40.67 33.18 30.53
CA TYR A 518 39.94 31.94 30.81
C TYR A 518 38.96 31.58 29.69
N ASN A 519 38.93 30.29 29.33
CA ASN A 519 37.87 29.71 28.51
C ASN A 519 36.61 29.59 29.36
N LEU A 520 35.46 29.89 28.75
CA LEU A 520 34.15 29.80 29.36
C LEU A 520 33.27 28.86 28.53
N ASP A 521 32.42 28.10 29.19
CA ASP A 521 31.22 27.58 28.55
C ASP A 521 29.97 28.01 29.31
N ILE A 522 28.88 28.12 28.56
CA ILE A 522 27.54 28.27 29.10
C ILE A 522 26.62 27.20 28.51
N GLU A 523 25.85 26.54 29.37
CA GLU A 523 24.88 25.52 29.01
C GLU A 523 23.51 25.88 29.57
N LYS A 524 22.46 25.84 28.75
CA LYS A 524 21.08 26.11 29.19
C LYS A 524 20.57 24.93 30.00
N LEU A 525 20.04 25.20 31.19
CA LEU A 525 19.39 24.21 32.06
C LEU A 525 17.99 23.84 31.59
#